data_AF-A0A7V4MTL9-F1
#
_entry.id   AF-A0A7V4MTL9-F1
#
_cell.length_a   1.000
_cell.length_b   1.000
_cell.length_c   1.000
_cell.angle_alpha   90.00
_cell.angle_beta   90.00
_cell.angle_gamma   90.00
#
_symmetry.space_group_name_H-M   'P 1'
#
loop_
_entity.id
_entity.type
_entity.pdbx_description
1 polymer ?
#
loop_
_entity_poly.entity_id
_entity_poly.type
_entity_poly.pdbx_seq_one_letter_code
_entity_poly.pdbx_strand_id
1 'polypeptide(L)'
;MAVATEIRRSDYSLVGRDAALAVERGLANAQWYTPDVPREKMRELLERRDGPAIRDTVLWFVLLAGFGIAGYLLWGTGWAIIPFAVYGVLYASTSDSRWHETSHGTAFKTDWLNNVIYEIASFMVLRESTPWRWSHTRHHSDTIIVGRDAEIAFPRPINIPMTLLKFVNGEYWIRYWQRVLLHCAGKMSAEELTYIPESEHGKVILRARIYALIYAAVIGLALYTGSILPLMYIGLPNIYGVWLMVVYGATQHAGLAENVLDHRLNTRTVYTNAINRYLYWNMGYHTEHHIFPMVPYHALPKLHEAIKSQLPPAYNGLIEAYREIIPALWRQSKDPTYFVDREPLLPTPAWTLADAQRAKSATAGTETQISGDGWVEVCPADRLARGEVMRFDHGNHVFAIYRTEDNEVYATDGLCTHARAPLTDGLLIGTLIECPKHNGRFDIRDGSCQRRPVRVPLRTYAVRESEGRIWLDVSPLKEEQKGRSGSETENAPVLENQRTEPAQEPLQ
;
A
#
# COMPACT_ATOMS: atom_id res chain seq x y z
N MET A 1 29.92 -21.21 30.83
CA MET A 1 29.21 -19.93 31.02
C MET A 1 28.37 -19.69 29.78
N ALA A 2 27.06 -19.85 29.85
CA ALA A 2 26.18 -19.52 28.74
C ALA A 2 26.17 -17.99 28.59
N VAL A 3 26.62 -17.49 27.44
CA VAL A 3 26.41 -16.09 27.07
C VAL A 3 24.90 -15.95 26.91
N ALA A 4 24.24 -15.38 27.91
CA ALA A 4 22.85 -14.96 27.78
C ALA A 4 22.83 -13.96 26.62
N THR A 5 22.36 -14.40 25.45
CA THR A 5 22.12 -13.51 24.33
C THR A 5 21.02 -12.57 24.79
N GLU A 6 21.41 -11.36 25.18
CA GLU A 6 20.48 -10.32 25.58
C GLU A 6 19.50 -10.12 24.42
N ILE A 7 18.23 -10.48 24.61
CA ILE A 7 17.18 -10.30 23.59
C ILE A 7 16.99 -8.78 23.44
N ARG A 8 17.75 -8.19 22.52
CA ARG A 8 17.66 -6.76 22.23
C ARG A 8 16.32 -6.47 21.56
N ARG A 9 15.60 -5.49 22.12
CA ARG A 9 14.30 -5.06 21.60
C ARG A 9 14.46 -4.51 20.18
N SER A 10 13.45 -4.79 19.36
CA SER A 10 13.28 -4.21 18.04
C SER A 10 13.03 -2.71 18.14
N ASP A 11 13.61 -1.96 17.20
CA ASP A 11 13.44 -0.54 17.02
C ASP A 11 12.48 -0.29 15.86
N TYR A 12 11.23 0.01 16.17
CA TYR A 12 10.20 0.22 15.15
C TYR A 12 10.28 1.59 14.47
N SER A 13 11.22 2.47 14.86
CA SER A 13 11.38 3.78 14.22
C SER A 13 11.89 3.64 12.79
N LEU A 14 11.36 4.48 11.90
CA LEU A 14 11.74 4.49 10.48
C LEU A 14 13.11 5.14 10.20
N VAL A 15 13.70 5.76 11.22
CA VAL A 15 15.02 6.41 11.17
C VAL A 15 16.02 5.76 12.13
N GLY A 16 15.60 4.67 12.76
CA GLY A 16 16.34 3.97 13.79
C GLY A 16 17.26 2.87 13.27
N ARG A 17 17.76 2.05 14.21
CA ARG A 17 18.71 0.97 13.93
C ARG A 17 18.14 -0.06 12.96
N ASP A 18 16.92 -0.53 13.20
CA ASP A 18 16.36 -1.63 12.42
C ASP A 18 15.97 -1.17 11.01
N ALA A 19 15.79 0.14 10.78
CA ALA A 19 15.63 0.69 9.44
C ALA A 19 16.89 0.45 8.57
N ALA A 20 18.08 0.64 9.15
CA ALA A 20 19.34 0.32 8.48
C ALA A 20 19.52 -1.20 8.30
N LEU A 21 19.22 -1.99 9.34
CA LEU A 21 19.32 -3.45 9.28
C LEU A 21 18.38 -4.07 8.25
N ALA A 22 17.19 -3.51 8.05
CA ALA A 22 16.25 -3.98 7.04
C ALA A 22 16.80 -3.82 5.62
N VAL A 23 17.53 -2.72 5.35
CA VAL A 23 18.21 -2.51 4.07
C VAL A 23 19.40 -3.46 3.92
N GLU A 24 20.24 -3.59 4.96
CA GLU A 24 21.41 -4.49 4.97
C GLU A 24 21.02 -5.94 4.72
N ARG A 25 19.89 -6.37 5.28
CA ARG A 25 19.34 -7.73 5.12
C ARG A 25 18.58 -7.93 3.81
N GLY A 26 18.52 -6.93 2.94
CA GLY A 26 17.81 -7.01 1.66
C GLY A 26 16.29 -7.13 1.80
N LEU A 27 15.71 -6.68 2.93
CA LEU A 27 14.26 -6.70 3.18
C LEU A 27 13.55 -5.48 2.60
N ALA A 28 14.28 -4.36 2.42
CA ALA A 28 13.71 -3.13 1.90
C ALA A 28 13.44 -3.22 0.39
N ASN A 29 12.19 -2.93 -0.03
CA ASN A 29 11.74 -3.05 -1.41
C ASN A 29 12.02 -4.42 -2.02
N ALA A 30 12.07 -5.47 -1.20
CA ALA A 30 12.34 -6.82 -1.66
C ALA A 30 11.21 -7.37 -2.54
N GLN A 31 11.49 -8.51 -3.15
CA GLN A 31 10.47 -9.28 -3.83
C GLN A 31 9.82 -10.26 -2.87
N TRP A 32 8.49 -10.27 -2.89
CA TRP A 32 7.66 -11.11 -2.05
C TRP A 32 7.24 -12.37 -2.79
N TYR A 33 6.98 -13.43 -2.03
CA TYR A 33 6.27 -14.59 -2.58
C TYR A 33 4.96 -14.16 -3.24
N THR A 34 4.70 -14.68 -4.44
CA THR A 34 3.45 -14.47 -5.20
C THR A 34 2.94 -15.82 -5.69
N PRO A 35 1.68 -16.20 -5.42
CA PRO A 35 1.09 -17.43 -5.90
C PRO A 35 0.84 -17.35 -7.41
N ASP A 36 0.78 -18.52 -8.05
CA ASP A 36 0.50 -18.60 -9.48
C ASP A 36 -0.98 -18.36 -9.76
N VAL A 37 -1.26 -17.40 -10.64
CA VAL A 37 -2.60 -17.13 -11.19
C VAL A 37 -2.50 -17.04 -12.71
N PRO A 38 -3.34 -17.76 -13.49
CA PRO A 38 -3.37 -17.63 -14.94
C PRO A 38 -3.61 -16.18 -15.36
N ARG A 39 -2.87 -15.69 -16.37
CA ARG A 39 -2.94 -14.29 -16.84
C ARG A 39 -4.36 -13.85 -17.19
N GLU A 40 -5.10 -14.68 -17.91
CA GLU A 40 -6.50 -14.43 -18.27
C GLU A 40 -7.39 -14.26 -17.04
N LYS A 41 -7.20 -15.12 -16.04
CA LYS A 41 -7.95 -15.03 -14.78
C LYS A 41 -7.59 -13.76 -14.02
N MET A 42 -6.32 -13.39 -13.99
CA MET A 42 -5.87 -12.15 -13.36
C MET A 42 -6.47 -10.92 -14.06
N ARG A 43 -6.55 -10.90 -15.40
CA ARG A 43 -7.24 -9.83 -16.14
C ARG A 43 -8.71 -9.70 -15.74
N GLU A 44 -9.44 -10.81 -15.60
CA GLU A 44 -10.83 -10.80 -15.11
C GLU A 44 -10.92 -10.20 -13.69
N LEU A 45 -10.00 -10.61 -12.80
CA LEU A 45 -10.01 -10.17 -11.41
C LEU A 45 -9.66 -8.68 -11.24
N LEU A 46 -8.86 -8.12 -12.15
CA LEU A 46 -8.43 -6.71 -12.12
C LEU A 46 -9.47 -5.75 -12.72
N GLU A 47 -10.57 -6.27 -13.28
CA GLU A 47 -11.63 -5.44 -13.86
C GLU A 47 -12.29 -4.55 -12.78
N ARG A 48 -12.19 -3.23 -12.95
CA ARG A 48 -12.80 -2.24 -12.05
C ARG A 48 -14.17 -1.84 -12.54
N ARG A 49 -15.10 -1.70 -11.60
CA ARG A 49 -16.49 -1.30 -11.87
C ARG A 49 -16.96 -0.28 -10.84
N ASP A 50 -17.66 0.76 -11.30
CA ASP A 50 -18.21 1.76 -10.37
C ASP A 50 -19.41 1.22 -9.58
N GLY A 51 -20.21 0.34 -10.17
CA GLY A 51 -21.49 -0.12 -9.60
C GLY A 51 -21.42 -0.66 -8.17
N PRO A 52 -20.54 -1.63 -7.86
CA PRO A 52 -20.43 -2.18 -6.51
C PRO A 52 -20.10 -1.12 -5.44
N ALA A 53 -19.08 -0.29 -5.71
CA ALA A 53 -18.65 0.75 -4.78
C ALA A 53 -19.69 1.88 -4.65
N ILE A 54 -20.34 2.29 -5.75
CA ILE A 54 -21.45 3.27 -5.69
C ILE A 54 -22.58 2.75 -4.79
N ARG A 55 -23.03 1.51 -5.00
CA ARG A 55 -24.08 0.90 -4.17
C ARG A 55 -23.69 0.91 -2.69
N ASP A 56 -22.48 0.46 -2.38
CA ASP A 56 -22.02 0.31 -1.00
C ASP A 56 -21.77 1.67 -0.33
N THR A 57 -21.36 2.68 -1.10
CA THR A 57 -21.21 4.06 -0.63
C THR A 57 -22.55 4.75 -0.41
N VAL A 58 -23.52 4.58 -1.32
CA VAL A 58 -24.87 5.13 -1.16
C VAL A 58 -25.54 4.53 0.07
N LEU A 59 -25.50 3.20 0.22
CA LEU A 59 -26.05 2.53 1.41
C LEU A 59 -25.39 3.05 2.68
N TRP A 60 -24.07 3.27 2.66
CA TRP A 60 -23.33 3.76 3.81
C TRP A 60 -23.77 5.16 4.23
N PHE A 61 -23.90 6.10 3.29
CA PHE A 61 -24.40 7.44 3.60
C PHE A 61 -25.88 7.46 3.98
N VAL A 62 -26.71 6.61 3.39
CA VAL A 62 -28.12 6.46 3.80
C VAL A 62 -28.22 5.97 5.24
N LEU A 63 -27.41 4.98 5.63
CA LEU A 63 -27.38 4.48 7.01
C LEU A 63 -26.84 5.54 7.98
N LEU A 64 -25.75 6.25 7.62
CA LEU A 64 -25.23 7.36 8.41
C LEU A 64 -26.28 8.46 8.61
N ALA A 65 -26.96 8.88 7.55
CA ALA A 65 -28.01 9.88 7.63
C ALA A 65 -29.20 9.37 8.47
N GLY A 66 -29.64 8.14 8.26
CA GLY A 66 -30.76 7.55 9.00
C GLY A 66 -30.49 7.45 10.50
N PHE A 67 -29.35 6.88 10.90
CA PHE A 67 -28.98 6.80 12.31
C PHE A 67 -28.59 8.16 12.90
N GLY A 68 -28.03 9.06 12.11
CA GLY A 68 -27.80 10.44 12.52
C GLY A 68 -29.11 11.15 12.85
N ILE A 69 -30.07 11.16 11.91
CA ILE A 69 -31.40 11.76 12.11
C ILE A 69 -32.12 11.12 13.31
N ALA A 70 -32.08 9.79 13.45
CA ALA A 70 -32.65 9.12 14.61
C ALA A 70 -31.98 9.56 15.93
N GLY A 71 -30.65 9.71 15.94
CA GLY A 71 -29.90 10.24 17.08
C GLY A 71 -30.28 11.68 17.42
N TYR A 72 -30.51 12.53 16.41
CA TYR A 72 -31.03 13.88 16.59
C TYR A 72 -32.44 13.91 17.18
N LEU A 73 -33.37 13.15 16.60
CA LEU A 73 -34.78 13.13 17.03
C LEU A 73 -34.95 12.59 18.45
N LEU A 74 -34.06 11.71 18.89
CA LEU A 74 -34.05 11.15 20.23
C LEU A 74 -33.14 11.93 21.21
N TRP A 75 -32.49 13.01 20.74
CA TRP A 75 -31.56 13.78 21.55
C TRP A 75 -32.24 14.35 22.80
N GLY A 76 -31.55 14.28 23.94
CA GLY A 76 -32.12 14.61 25.26
C GLY A 76 -32.83 13.44 25.95
N THR A 77 -32.94 12.28 25.30
CA THR A 77 -33.43 11.04 25.91
C THR A 77 -32.31 9.99 25.97
N GLY A 78 -32.43 9.02 26.90
CA GLY A 78 -31.50 7.87 26.96
C GLY A 78 -31.52 7.00 25.70
N TRP A 79 -32.59 7.06 24.90
CA TRP A 79 -32.74 6.30 23.67
C TRP A 79 -31.79 6.76 22.55
N ALA A 80 -31.23 7.96 22.62
CA ALA A 80 -30.25 8.44 21.65
C ALA A 80 -28.96 7.59 21.61
N ILE A 81 -28.65 6.83 22.66
CA ILE A 81 -27.47 5.98 22.74
C ILE A 81 -27.45 4.93 21.62
N ILE A 82 -28.59 4.32 21.31
CA ILE A 82 -28.68 3.26 20.31
C ILE A 82 -28.32 3.76 18.89
N PRO A 83 -28.99 4.80 18.34
CA PRO A 83 -28.65 5.30 17.02
C PRO A 83 -27.25 5.89 16.96
N PHE A 84 -26.77 6.58 18.01
CA PHE A 84 -25.39 7.06 18.01
C PHE A 84 -24.38 5.92 18.06
N ALA A 85 -24.60 4.85 18.82
CA ALA A 85 -23.69 3.69 18.80
C ALA A 85 -23.53 3.11 17.39
N VAL A 86 -24.63 3.00 16.63
CA VAL A 86 -24.58 2.53 15.23
C VAL A 86 -23.95 3.57 14.31
N TYR A 87 -24.33 4.84 14.44
CA TYR A 87 -23.73 5.96 13.69
C TYR A 87 -22.21 5.99 13.86
N GLY A 88 -21.71 5.77 15.07
CA GLY A 88 -20.27 5.75 15.36
C GLY A 88 -19.54 4.65 14.61
N VAL A 89 -20.08 3.43 14.61
CA VAL A 89 -19.50 2.29 13.89
C VAL A 89 -19.50 2.54 12.38
N LEU A 90 -20.58 3.12 11.86
CA LEU A 90 -20.65 3.52 10.46
C LEU A 90 -19.68 4.67 10.14
N TYR A 91 -19.48 5.60 11.07
CA TYR A 91 -18.62 6.75 10.85
C TYR A 91 -17.14 6.39 10.94
N ALA A 92 -16.70 5.82 12.07
CA ALA A 92 -15.29 5.54 12.31
C ALA A 92 -14.91 4.16 11.75
N SER A 93 -15.55 3.08 12.21
CA SER A 93 -15.08 1.75 11.86
C SER A 93 -15.24 1.39 10.39
N THR A 94 -16.37 1.74 9.80
CA THR A 94 -16.72 1.39 8.41
C THR A 94 -15.95 2.24 7.39
N SER A 95 -15.47 3.42 7.79
CA SER A 95 -14.60 4.28 6.97
C SER A 95 -13.20 3.69 6.79
N ASP A 96 -12.74 2.82 7.69
CA ASP A 96 -11.37 2.30 7.65
C ASP A 96 -11.07 1.53 6.35
N SER A 97 -11.88 0.52 6.04
CA SER A 97 -11.75 -0.19 4.77
C SER A 97 -11.97 0.71 3.54
N ARG A 98 -12.74 1.80 3.70
CA ARG A 98 -13.08 2.71 2.60
C ARG A 98 -11.94 3.61 2.20
N TRP A 99 -11.27 4.26 3.15
CA TRP A 99 -10.08 5.05 2.84
C TRP A 99 -8.97 4.15 2.28
N HIS A 100 -8.83 2.93 2.83
CA HIS A 100 -7.82 1.97 2.41
C HIS A 100 -8.00 1.60 0.93
N GLU A 101 -9.14 1.03 0.54
CA GLU A 101 -9.36 0.56 -0.84
C GLU A 101 -9.39 1.68 -1.87
N THR A 102 -9.92 2.85 -1.50
CA THR A 102 -9.94 4.00 -2.41
C THR A 102 -8.57 4.67 -2.54
N SER A 103 -7.66 4.46 -1.59
CA SER A 103 -6.25 4.87 -1.74
C SER A 103 -5.55 4.07 -2.85
N HIS A 104 -5.88 2.77 -2.96
CA HIS A 104 -5.47 1.87 -4.04
C HIS A 104 -6.19 2.15 -5.34
N GLY A 105 -7.21 3.01 -5.34
CA GLY A 105 -7.92 3.46 -6.53
C GLY A 105 -8.58 2.32 -7.30
N THR A 106 -8.79 1.19 -6.62
CA THR A 106 -9.36 -0.03 -7.17
C THR A 106 -10.87 -0.08 -7.00
N ALA A 107 -11.40 0.57 -5.95
CA ALA A 107 -12.82 0.53 -5.62
C ALA A 107 -13.73 1.02 -6.75
N PHE A 108 -13.33 2.08 -7.45
CA PHE A 108 -14.05 2.62 -8.61
C PHE A 108 -13.23 2.48 -9.90
N LYS A 109 -13.92 2.32 -11.03
CA LYS A 109 -13.34 2.50 -12.37
C LYS A 109 -13.01 3.97 -12.62
N THR A 110 -13.86 4.87 -12.12
CA THR A 110 -13.73 6.31 -12.27
C THR A 110 -12.82 6.90 -11.19
N ASP A 111 -11.64 7.40 -11.58
CA ASP A 111 -10.58 7.80 -10.65
C ASP A 111 -10.96 8.92 -9.66
N TRP A 112 -11.78 9.89 -10.07
CA TRP A 112 -12.18 10.98 -9.16
C TRP A 112 -13.11 10.50 -8.04
N LEU A 113 -13.91 9.45 -8.27
CA LEU A 113 -14.75 8.85 -7.23
C LEU A 113 -13.90 8.23 -6.12
N ASN A 114 -12.82 7.53 -6.48
CA ASN A 114 -11.85 7.02 -5.51
C ASN A 114 -11.31 8.17 -4.64
N ASN A 115 -10.88 9.27 -5.26
CA ASN A 115 -10.31 10.40 -4.50
C ASN A 115 -11.33 11.08 -3.57
N VAL A 116 -12.60 11.23 -3.97
CA VAL A 116 -13.63 11.82 -3.11
C VAL A 116 -13.89 10.95 -1.88
N ILE A 117 -14.12 9.65 -2.09
CA ILE A 117 -14.37 8.73 -0.97
C ILE A 117 -13.13 8.58 -0.10
N TYR A 118 -11.94 8.62 -0.69
CA TYR A 118 -10.67 8.62 0.03
C TYR A 118 -10.56 9.77 1.02
N GLU A 119 -10.80 11.00 0.59
CA GLU A 119 -10.69 12.19 1.46
C GLU A 119 -11.72 12.15 2.59
N ILE A 120 -12.99 11.82 2.28
CA ILE A 120 -14.05 11.72 3.28
C ILE A 120 -13.73 10.64 4.31
N ALA A 121 -13.46 9.42 3.86
CA ALA A 121 -13.18 8.29 4.75
C ALA A 121 -11.91 8.53 5.58
N SER A 122 -10.86 9.11 4.99
CA SER A 122 -9.61 9.46 5.70
C SER A 122 -9.88 10.45 6.84
N PHE A 123 -10.64 11.53 6.57
CA PHE A 123 -11.06 12.47 7.60
C PHE A 123 -11.86 11.78 8.72
N MET A 124 -12.80 10.91 8.34
CA MET A 124 -13.66 10.21 9.29
C MET A 124 -12.90 9.26 10.22
N VAL A 125 -11.71 8.76 9.85
CA VAL A 125 -10.88 7.89 10.72
C VAL A 125 -9.65 8.56 11.33
N LEU A 126 -9.62 9.90 11.37
CA LEU A 126 -8.47 10.66 11.85
C LEU A 126 -7.17 10.32 11.09
N ARG A 127 -7.25 10.25 9.76
CA ARG A 127 -6.10 10.04 8.88
C ARG A 127 -5.93 11.24 7.97
N GLU A 128 -4.82 11.96 8.10
CA GLU A 128 -4.44 12.96 7.13
C GLU A 128 -4.15 12.28 5.79
N SER A 129 -4.90 12.65 4.76
CA SER A 129 -4.96 11.86 3.52
C SER A 129 -3.66 11.91 2.71
N THR A 130 -2.80 12.93 2.85
CA THR A 130 -1.47 12.89 2.20
C THR A 130 -0.51 11.93 2.89
N PRO A 131 -0.19 12.09 4.20
CA PRO A 131 0.74 11.19 4.89
C PRO A 131 0.30 9.73 4.81
N TRP A 132 -0.99 9.45 5.04
CA TRP A 132 -1.51 8.10 5.06
C TRP A 132 -1.45 7.41 3.70
N ARG A 133 -1.63 8.12 2.58
CA ARG A 133 -1.46 7.51 1.25
C ARG A 133 -0.05 6.96 1.05
N TRP A 134 0.96 7.72 1.49
CA TRP A 134 2.37 7.34 1.32
C TRP A 134 2.83 6.31 2.32
N SER A 135 2.42 6.46 3.58
CA SER A 135 2.60 5.44 4.62
C SER A 135 2.03 4.10 4.17
N HIS A 136 0.79 4.11 3.66
CA HIS A 136 0.10 2.88 3.27
C HIS A 136 0.70 2.23 2.02
N THR A 137 1.17 3.05 1.08
CA THR A 137 1.94 2.54 -0.07
C THR A 137 3.19 1.81 0.42
N ARG A 138 3.91 2.38 1.40
CA ARG A 138 5.11 1.77 1.98
C ARG A 138 4.80 0.52 2.81
N HIS A 139 3.66 0.49 3.49
CA HIS A 139 3.16 -0.71 4.17
C HIS A 139 3.00 -1.87 3.19
N HIS A 140 2.38 -1.68 2.02
CA HIS A 140 2.31 -2.74 0.99
C HIS A 140 3.66 -3.09 0.35
N SER A 141 4.63 -2.17 0.36
CA SER A 141 5.99 -2.46 -0.10
C SER A 141 6.75 -3.39 0.84
N ASP A 142 6.66 -3.10 2.14
CA ASP A 142 7.53 -3.57 3.19
C ASP A 142 6.68 -4.08 4.39
N THR A 143 5.60 -4.84 4.13
CA THR A 143 4.58 -5.28 5.11
C THR A 143 5.19 -5.91 6.37
N ILE A 144 5.03 -5.28 7.53
CA ILE A 144 5.64 -5.70 8.81
C ILE A 144 7.16 -5.95 8.71
N ILE A 145 7.86 -5.18 7.89
CA ILE A 145 9.32 -5.10 7.97
C ILE A 145 9.65 -4.00 8.99
N VAL A 146 10.28 -4.37 10.10
CA VAL A 146 10.61 -3.48 11.21
C VAL A 146 11.59 -2.39 10.74
N GLY A 147 11.33 -1.14 11.15
CA GLY A 147 12.08 0.02 10.70
C GLY A 147 11.75 0.47 9.26
N ARG A 148 10.86 -0.25 8.57
CA ARG A 148 10.37 0.09 7.24
C ARG A 148 8.89 0.41 7.26
N ASP A 149 8.06 -0.41 7.87
CA ASP A 149 6.61 -0.24 7.90
C ASP A 149 6.16 0.73 9.01
N ALA A 150 5.53 1.84 8.63
CA ALA A 150 4.99 2.83 9.54
C ALA A 150 3.66 2.40 10.19
N GLU A 151 3.02 1.36 9.66
CA GLU A 151 1.66 0.93 10.00
C GLU A 151 1.62 -0.30 10.90
N ILE A 152 2.76 -0.72 11.47
CA ILE A 152 2.81 -1.82 12.44
C ILE A 152 2.00 -1.47 13.68
N ALA A 153 0.77 -1.99 13.74
CA ALA A 153 -0.18 -1.67 14.79
C ALA A 153 0.12 -2.35 16.14
N PHE A 154 0.89 -3.44 16.14
CA PHE A 154 1.16 -4.29 17.31
C PHE A 154 2.67 -4.53 17.49
N PRO A 155 3.47 -3.49 17.79
CA PRO A 155 4.91 -3.62 17.97
C PRO A 155 5.23 -4.43 19.23
N ARG A 156 6.40 -5.08 19.24
CA ARG A 156 6.81 -6.02 20.29
C ARG A 156 7.93 -5.43 21.17
N PRO A 157 7.89 -5.61 22.51
CA PRO A 157 6.87 -6.31 23.28
C PRO A 157 5.51 -5.61 23.22
N ILE A 158 4.44 -6.41 23.19
CA ILE A 158 3.07 -5.89 23.21
C ILE A 158 2.80 -5.20 24.54
N ASN A 159 2.36 -3.95 24.48
CA ASN A 159 1.81 -3.24 25.62
C ASN A 159 0.30 -3.51 25.70
N ILE A 160 -0.13 -4.42 26.58
CA ILE A 160 -1.53 -4.85 26.70
C ILE A 160 -2.46 -3.70 27.11
N PRO A 161 -2.18 -2.89 28.16
CA PRO A 161 -2.98 -1.72 28.47
C PRO A 161 -3.15 -0.76 27.29
N MET A 162 -2.06 -0.49 26.56
CA MET A 162 -2.12 0.39 25.39
C MET A 162 -2.93 -0.24 24.25
N THR A 163 -2.84 -1.55 24.08
CA THR A 163 -3.65 -2.31 23.12
C THR A 163 -5.14 -2.20 23.42
N LEU A 164 -5.54 -2.24 24.70
CA LEU A 164 -6.94 -2.05 25.11
C LEU A 164 -7.42 -0.61 24.85
N LEU A 165 -6.58 0.39 25.06
CA LEU A 165 -6.92 1.79 24.78
C LEU A 165 -7.19 2.09 23.30
N LYS A 166 -6.74 1.23 22.37
CA LYS A 166 -7.07 1.34 20.94
C LYS A 166 -8.58 1.27 20.69
N PHE A 167 -9.34 0.51 21.49
CA PHE A 167 -10.79 0.34 21.32
C PHE A 167 -11.61 1.62 21.52
N VAL A 168 -10.99 2.67 22.09
CA VAL A 168 -11.55 4.01 22.25
C VAL A 168 -10.65 5.09 21.64
N ASN A 169 -9.70 4.68 20.79
CA ASN A 169 -8.74 5.54 20.10
C ASN A 169 -7.85 6.41 21.02
N GLY A 170 -7.68 6.05 22.30
CA GLY A 170 -7.17 6.97 23.32
C GLY A 170 -5.79 7.58 23.02
N GLU A 171 -4.79 6.73 22.77
CA GLU A 171 -3.42 7.19 22.45
C GLU A 171 -3.32 7.82 21.06
N TYR A 172 -3.92 7.17 20.07
CA TYR A 172 -3.81 7.59 18.67
C TYR A 172 -4.46 8.96 18.45
N TRP A 173 -5.57 9.25 19.15
CA TRP A 173 -6.22 10.55 19.10
C TRP A 173 -5.27 11.70 19.47
N ILE A 174 -4.51 11.55 20.56
CA ILE A 174 -3.57 12.59 21.02
C ILE A 174 -2.45 12.76 20.01
N ARG A 175 -1.86 11.65 19.55
CA ARG A 175 -0.77 11.67 18.56
C ARG A 175 -1.21 12.29 17.23
N TYR A 176 -2.43 11.97 16.78
CA TYR A 176 -3.02 12.54 15.58
C TYR A 176 -3.06 14.08 15.66
N TRP A 177 -3.58 14.63 16.75
CA TRP A 177 -3.67 16.08 16.91
C TRP A 177 -2.30 16.75 17.02
N GLN A 178 -1.32 16.11 17.67
CA GLN A 178 0.06 16.58 17.66
C GLN A 178 0.62 16.66 16.23
N ARG A 179 0.35 15.66 15.38
CA ARG A 179 0.74 15.66 13.96
C ARG A 179 0.03 16.73 13.15
N VAL A 180 -1.30 16.84 13.27
CA VAL A 180 -2.08 17.89 12.56
C VAL A 180 -1.57 19.28 12.91
N LEU A 181 -1.29 19.56 14.19
CA LEU A 181 -0.76 20.85 14.62
C LEU A 181 0.66 21.10 14.10
N LEU A 182 1.52 20.08 14.10
CA LEU A 182 2.86 20.13 13.51
C LEU A 182 2.79 20.48 12.01
N HIS A 183 1.91 19.80 11.26
CA HIS A 183 1.68 20.03 9.85
C HIS A 183 1.07 21.41 9.57
N CYS A 184 0.14 21.89 10.39
CA CYS A 184 -0.40 23.25 10.29
C CYS A 184 0.70 24.32 10.40
N ALA A 185 1.70 24.07 11.25
CA ALA A 185 2.88 24.90 11.44
C ALA A 185 3.94 24.75 10.32
N GLY A 186 3.67 23.96 9.29
CA GLY A 186 4.57 23.78 8.15
C GLY A 186 5.73 22.81 8.40
N LYS A 187 5.65 22.00 9.46
CA LYS A 187 6.71 21.05 9.84
C LYS A 187 6.23 19.62 9.63
N MET A 188 7.16 18.71 9.38
CA MET A 188 6.94 17.26 9.32
C MET A 188 7.98 16.56 10.19
N SER A 189 7.68 15.35 10.63
CA SER A 189 8.64 14.54 11.38
C SER A 189 9.69 13.89 10.51
N ALA A 190 10.82 13.52 11.11
CA ALA A 190 11.89 12.80 10.44
C ALA A 190 11.40 11.50 9.79
N GLU A 191 10.49 10.77 10.46
CA GLU A 191 9.91 9.53 9.93
C GLU A 191 9.05 9.79 8.69
N GLU A 192 8.19 10.81 8.71
CA GLU A 192 7.36 11.20 7.56
C GLU A 192 8.20 11.58 6.34
N LEU A 193 9.33 12.27 6.55
CA LEU A 193 10.26 12.62 5.47
C LEU A 193 10.88 11.40 4.77
N THR A 194 10.89 10.22 5.42
CA THR A 194 11.43 9.00 4.82
C THR A 194 10.50 8.37 3.77
N TYR A 195 9.22 8.74 3.74
CA TYR A 195 8.24 8.16 2.82
C TYR A 195 7.32 9.18 2.13
N ILE A 196 7.26 10.42 2.62
CA ILE A 196 6.54 11.53 1.98
C ILE A 196 7.54 12.40 1.22
N PRO A 197 7.51 12.36 -0.11
CA PRO A 197 8.45 13.15 -0.89
C PRO A 197 8.10 14.64 -0.94
N GLU A 198 9.09 15.47 -1.21
CA GLU A 198 9.04 16.93 -1.11
C GLU A 198 7.90 17.59 -1.90
N SER A 199 7.59 17.07 -3.09
CA SER A 199 6.48 17.59 -3.92
C SER A 199 5.11 17.53 -3.22
N GLU A 200 5.00 16.78 -2.12
CA GLU A 200 3.76 16.56 -1.38
C GLU A 200 3.66 17.34 -0.09
N HIS A 201 4.76 17.94 0.37
CA HIS A 201 4.80 18.64 1.65
C HIS A 201 3.77 19.77 1.69
N GLY A 202 3.62 20.52 0.60
CA GLY A 202 2.57 21.55 0.48
C GLY A 202 1.15 21.01 0.65
N LYS A 203 0.88 19.78 0.17
CA LYS A 203 -0.43 19.14 0.32
C LYS A 203 -0.67 18.63 1.73
N VAL A 204 0.38 18.14 2.43
CA VAL A 204 0.30 17.79 3.86
C VAL A 204 -0.16 19.02 4.65
N ILE A 205 0.52 20.16 4.47
CA ILE A 205 0.23 21.40 5.20
C ILE A 205 -1.18 21.92 4.90
N LEU A 206 -1.55 21.98 3.61
CA LEU A 206 -2.87 22.47 3.20
C LEU A 206 -4.00 21.63 3.80
N ARG A 207 -3.89 20.29 3.71
CA ARG A 207 -4.93 19.39 4.21
C ARG A 207 -5.02 19.41 5.74
N ALA A 208 -3.89 19.48 6.44
CA ALA A 208 -3.87 19.64 7.90
C ALA A 208 -4.66 20.89 8.34
N ARG A 209 -4.46 22.02 7.65
CA ARG A 209 -5.18 23.28 7.93
C ARG A 209 -6.68 23.17 7.65
N ILE A 210 -7.07 22.52 6.54
CA ILE A 210 -8.48 22.25 6.23
C ILE A 210 -9.11 21.41 7.35
N TYR A 211 -8.44 20.33 7.76
CA TYR A 211 -8.94 19.46 8.83
C TYR A 211 -9.09 20.24 10.14
N ALA A 212 -8.06 20.98 10.55
CA ALA A 212 -8.09 21.83 11.74
C ALA A 212 -9.24 22.85 11.69
N LEU A 213 -9.50 23.46 10.52
CA LEU A 213 -10.61 24.39 10.33
C LEU A 213 -11.97 23.70 10.51
N ILE A 214 -12.17 22.51 9.93
CA ILE A 214 -13.42 21.74 10.08
C ILE A 214 -13.68 21.45 11.56
N TYR A 215 -12.67 20.95 12.28
CA TYR A 215 -12.83 20.66 13.70
C TYR A 215 -13.03 21.92 14.55
N ALA A 216 -12.32 23.01 14.26
CA ALA A 216 -12.53 24.29 14.93
C ALA A 216 -13.96 24.80 14.72
N ALA A 217 -14.52 24.64 13.51
CA ALA A 217 -15.91 24.99 13.22
C ALA A 217 -16.91 24.11 14.00
N VAL A 218 -16.68 22.79 14.09
CA VAL A 218 -17.54 21.88 14.87
C VAL A 218 -17.47 22.19 16.37
N ILE A 219 -16.28 22.43 16.90
CA ILE A 219 -16.09 22.85 18.30
C ILE A 219 -16.77 24.20 18.55
N GLY A 220 -16.57 25.18 17.65
CA GLY A 220 -17.24 26.48 17.73
C GLY A 220 -18.76 26.35 17.71
N LEU A 221 -19.32 25.46 16.89
CA LEU A 221 -20.75 25.17 16.86
C LEU A 221 -21.24 24.53 18.16
N ALA A 222 -20.48 23.60 18.74
CA ALA A 222 -20.80 22.99 20.03
C ALA A 222 -20.82 24.02 21.16
N LEU A 223 -19.83 24.94 21.19
CA LEU A 223 -19.79 26.04 22.15
C LEU A 223 -20.93 27.03 21.93
N TYR A 224 -21.21 27.42 20.69
CA TYR A 224 -22.28 28.34 20.33
C TYR A 224 -23.67 27.81 20.73
N THR A 225 -23.91 26.51 20.51
CA THR A 225 -25.18 25.86 20.85
C THR A 225 -25.27 25.43 22.32
N GLY A 226 -24.18 25.51 23.08
CA GLY A 226 -24.11 24.97 24.45
C GLY A 226 -24.34 23.46 24.51
N SER A 227 -24.09 22.73 23.41
CA SER A 227 -24.42 21.31 23.27
C SER A 227 -23.26 20.53 22.66
N ILE A 228 -23.02 19.32 23.17
CA ILE A 228 -22.03 18.41 22.57
C ILE A 228 -22.52 17.76 21.27
N LEU A 229 -23.78 17.98 20.89
CA LEU A 229 -24.41 17.32 19.74
C LEU A 229 -23.60 17.46 18.43
N PRO A 230 -23.05 18.63 18.06
CA PRO A 230 -22.18 18.72 16.88
C PRO A 230 -20.97 17.77 16.95
N LEU A 231 -20.37 17.62 18.13
CA LEU A 231 -19.24 16.72 18.36
C LEU A 231 -19.66 15.25 18.32
N MET A 232 -20.93 14.94 18.60
CA MET A 232 -21.47 13.59 18.41
C MET A 232 -21.49 13.17 16.94
N TYR A 233 -21.56 14.12 15.99
CA TYR A 233 -21.53 13.83 14.56
C TYR A 233 -20.13 13.81 13.95
N ILE A 234 -19.23 14.68 14.43
CA ILE A 234 -17.87 14.83 13.91
C ILE A 234 -16.91 14.94 15.09
N GLY A 235 -15.86 14.12 15.08
CA GLY A 235 -14.94 13.99 16.21
C GLY A 235 -15.30 12.78 17.05
N LEU A 236 -16.22 12.90 18.01
CA LEU A 236 -16.49 11.84 19.01
C LEU A 236 -16.85 10.47 18.43
N PRO A 237 -17.42 10.31 17.22
CA PRO A 237 -17.54 8.98 16.61
C PRO A 237 -16.25 8.15 16.59
N ASN A 238 -15.08 8.80 16.52
CA ASN A 238 -13.79 8.13 16.58
C ASN A 238 -13.42 7.62 17.99
N ILE A 239 -14.20 7.92 19.02
CA ILE A 239 -14.05 7.37 20.38
C ILE A 239 -15.06 6.25 20.60
N TYR A 240 -16.34 6.53 20.36
CA TYR A 240 -17.41 5.58 20.68
C TYR A 240 -17.69 4.56 19.54
N GLY A 241 -17.16 4.80 18.35
CA GLY A 241 -17.45 4.04 17.14
C GLY A 241 -16.27 3.31 16.51
N VAL A 242 -15.05 3.45 17.05
CA VAL A 242 -13.79 2.94 16.47
C VAL A 242 -13.53 1.45 16.77
N TRP A 243 -14.19 0.91 17.79
CA TRP A 243 -13.89 -0.41 18.36
C TRP A 243 -13.93 -1.53 17.31
N LEU A 244 -14.83 -1.46 16.32
CA LEU A 244 -14.98 -2.49 15.30
C LEU A 244 -13.82 -2.44 14.27
N MET A 245 -13.27 -1.27 13.97
CA MET A 245 -12.01 -1.15 13.20
C MET A 245 -10.87 -1.83 13.94
N VAL A 246 -10.78 -1.72 15.26
CA VAL A 246 -9.74 -2.45 16.03
C VAL A 246 -9.99 -3.95 15.95
N VAL A 247 -11.26 -4.37 15.97
CA VAL A 247 -11.63 -5.77 15.79
C VAL A 247 -11.14 -6.30 14.43
N TYR A 248 -11.38 -5.55 13.37
CA TYR A 248 -10.93 -5.96 12.04
C TYR A 248 -9.40 -5.84 11.87
N GLY A 249 -8.81 -4.73 12.28
CA GLY A 249 -7.37 -4.46 12.14
C GLY A 249 -6.48 -5.47 12.87
N ALA A 250 -6.91 -5.97 14.03
CA ALA A 250 -6.16 -7.03 14.71
C ALA A 250 -6.14 -8.34 13.91
N THR A 251 -7.20 -8.65 13.14
CA THR A 251 -7.22 -9.87 12.33
C THR A 251 -6.21 -9.85 11.20
N GLN A 252 -5.78 -8.67 10.73
CA GLN A 252 -4.85 -8.53 9.63
C GLN A 252 -3.49 -9.15 9.95
N HIS A 253 -2.81 -8.67 10.99
CA HIS A 253 -1.38 -8.91 11.23
C HIS A 253 -1.03 -9.32 12.66
N ALA A 254 -1.94 -9.13 13.63
CA ALA A 254 -1.59 -9.24 15.05
C ALA A 254 -1.08 -10.64 15.42
N GLY A 255 0.05 -10.75 16.11
CA GLY A 255 0.61 -12.04 16.51
C GLY A 255 1.40 -12.79 15.43
N LEU A 256 1.46 -12.30 14.19
CA LEU A 256 2.15 -12.97 13.08
C LEU A 256 3.57 -12.47 12.86
N ALA A 257 4.38 -13.21 12.10
CA ALA A 257 5.80 -12.94 11.88
C ALA A 257 6.09 -11.54 11.32
N GLU A 258 7.23 -10.97 11.74
CA GLU A 258 7.78 -9.71 11.21
C GLU A 258 9.07 -10.04 10.43
N ASN A 259 9.50 -9.14 9.53
CA ASN A 259 10.75 -9.30 8.78
C ASN A 259 10.81 -10.55 7.88
N VAL A 260 9.67 -10.96 7.34
CA VAL A 260 9.53 -12.09 6.40
C VAL A 260 9.00 -11.59 5.07
N LEU A 261 9.44 -12.18 3.96
CA LEU A 261 9.06 -11.80 2.59
C LEU A 261 7.96 -12.70 2.00
N ASP A 262 7.03 -13.13 2.85
CA ASP A 262 5.91 -13.99 2.47
C ASP A 262 4.64 -13.56 3.23
N HIS A 263 3.67 -13.01 2.50
CA HIS A 263 2.44 -12.52 3.09
C HIS A 263 1.65 -13.62 3.81
N ARG A 264 1.81 -14.89 3.44
CA ARG A 264 1.15 -16.03 4.09
C ARG A 264 1.55 -16.18 5.56
N LEU A 265 2.76 -15.73 5.91
CA LEU A 265 3.33 -15.80 7.25
C LEU A 265 2.98 -14.60 8.12
N ASN A 266 2.60 -13.46 7.50
CA ASN A 266 2.40 -12.19 8.20
C ASN A 266 1.00 -11.56 8.04
N THR A 267 0.09 -12.18 7.29
CA THR A 267 -1.30 -11.71 7.09
C THR A 267 -2.33 -12.83 7.33
N ARG A 268 -3.63 -12.53 7.54
CA ARG A 268 -4.70 -13.54 7.64
C ARG A 268 -5.84 -13.34 6.66
N THR A 269 -6.45 -14.45 6.25
CA THR A 269 -7.80 -14.48 5.66
C THR A 269 -8.81 -14.95 6.70
N VAL A 270 -9.86 -14.17 6.93
CA VAL A 270 -10.93 -14.47 7.88
C VAL A 270 -12.29 -14.40 7.16
N TYR A 271 -12.99 -15.52 7.10
CA TYR A 271 -14.35 -15.55 6.59
C TYR A 271 -15.27 -14.78 7.53
N THR A 272 -16.12 -13.92 6.95
CA THR A 272 -17.06 -13.10 7.71
C THR A 272 -18.45 -13.14 7.09
N ASN A 273 -19.47 -12.88 7.91
CA ASN A 273 -20.86 -12.85 7.44
C ASN A 273 -21.13 -11.63 6.53
N ALA A 274 -22.29 -11.61 5.87
CA ALA A 274 -22.63 -10.56 4.90
C ALA A 274 -22.56 -9.13 5.47
N ILE A 275 -22.94 -8.93 6.74
CA ILE A 275 -22.88 -7.62 7.40
C ILE A 275 -21.42 -7.17 7.53
N ASN A 276 -20.56 -8.00 8.09
CA ASN A 276 -19.15 -7.69 8.27
C ASN A 276 -18.42 -7.50 6.92
N ARG A 277 -18.77 -8.31 5.91
CA ARG A 277 -18.24 -8.14 4.54
C ARG A 277 -18.61 -6.79 3.93
N TYR A 278 -19.78 -6.25 4.25
CA TYR A 278 -20.18 -4.91 3.83
C TYR A 278 -19.46 -3.81 4.62
N LEU A 279 -19.45 -3.93 5.96
CA LEU A 279 -18.82 -2.92 6.84
C LEU A 279 -17.31 -2.81 6.59
N TYR A 280 -16.67 -3.93 6.23
CA TYR A 280 -15.24 -4.03 6.04
C TYR A 280 -14.82 -4.15 4.57
N TRP A 281 -15.74 -3.94 3.61
CA TRP A 281 -15.47 -4.06 2.17
C TRP A 281 -14.67 -5.32 1.79
N ASN A 282 -15.16 -6.50 2.18
CA ASN A 282 -14.49 -7.78 1.97
C ASN A 282 -13.02 -7.86 2.48
N MET A 283 -12.55 -6.92 3.31
CA MET A 283 -11.17 -6.94 3.82
C MET A 283 -10.88 -8.04 4.85
N GLY A 284 -11.80 -8.97 5.05
CA GLY A 284 -11.48 -10.27 5.61
C GLY A 284 -10.55 -11.10 4.71
N TYR A 285 -10.49 -10.83 3.41
CA TYR A 285 -9.53 -11.41 2.46
C TYR A 285 -8.22 -10.63 2.43
N HIS A 286 -7.62 -10.43 3.60
CA HIS A 286 -6.47 -9.53 3.76
C HIS A 286 -5.17 -10.11 3.19
N THR A 287 -4.98 -11.43 3.25
CA THR A 287 -3.83 -12.08 2.62
C THR A 287 -3.87 -11.93 1.11
N GLU A 288 -5.04 -12.13 0.49
CA GLU A 288 -5.26 -11.93 -0.94
C GLU A 288 -4.97 -10.49 -1.34
N HIS A 289 -5.47 -9.55 -0.54
CA HIS A 289 -5.24 -8.12 -0.74
C HIS A 289 -3.75 -7.76 -0.68
N HIS A 290 -3.00 -8.25 0.30
CA HIS A 290 -1.57 -7.93 0.38
C HIS A 290 -0.74 -8.54 -0.75
N ILE A 291 -1.13 -9.72 -1.24
CA ILE A 291 -0.48 -10.36 -2.38
C ILE A 291 -0.81 -9.63 -3.67
N PHE A 292 -2.08 -9.27 -3.86
CA PHE A 292 -2.58 -8.57 -5.06
C PHE A 292 -3.43 -7.36 -4.67
N PRO A 293 -2.82 -6.25 -4.19
CA PRO A 293 -3.55 -5.06 -3.71
C PRO A 293 -4.34 -4.35 -4.81
N MET A 294 -4.16 -4.83 -6.04
CA MET A 294 -4.80 -4.34 -7.24
C MET A 294 -6.13 -4.96 -7.57
N VAL A 295 -6.43 -6.12 -6.99
CA VAL A 295 -7.74 -6.73 -7.16
C VAL A 295 -8.73 -5.93 -6.31
N PRO A 296 -9.75 -5.31 -6.92
CA PRO A 296 -10.74 -4.54 -6.17
C PRO A 296 -11.44 -5.39 -5.13
N TYR A 297 -11.79 -4.77 -4.00
CA TYR A 297 -12.45 -5.44 -2.88
C TYR A 297 -13.62 -6.37 -3.25
N HIS A 298 -14.39 -6.03 -4.29
CA HIS A 298 -15.53 -6.84 -4.74
C HIS A 298 -15.11 -8.15 -5.43
N ALA A 299 -13.88 -8.24 -5.93
CA ALA A 299 -13.30 -9.39 -6.60
C ALA A 299 -12.42 -10.25 -5.68
N LEU A 300 -12.03 -9.75 -4.49
CA LEU A 300 -11.24 -10.52 -3.51
C LEU A 300 -11.81 -11.92 -3.20
N PRO A 301 -13.13 -12.14 -3.05
CA PRO A 301 -13.65 -13.51 -2.85
C PRO A 301 -13.36 -14.45 -4.02
N LYS A 302 -13.38 -13.93 -5.27
CA LYS A 302 -13.04 -14.73 -6.45
C LYS A 302 -11.54 -15.00 -6.54
N LEU A 303 -10.72 -14.01 -6.18
CA LEU A 303 -9.27 -14.17 -6.09
C LEU A 303 -8.94 -15.25 -5.05
N HIS A 304 -9.55 -15.18 -3.86
CA HIS A 304 -9.39 -16.18 -2.81
C HIS A 304 -9.60 -17.58 -3.35
N GLU A 305 -10.74 -17.87 -3.99
CA GLU A 305 -10.99 -19.20 -4.55
C GLU A 305 -9.96 -19.62 -5.62
N ALA A 306 -9.40 -18.68 -6.39
CA ALA A 306 -8.38 -18.97 -7.40
C ALA A 306 -7.02 -19.35 -6.79
N ILE A 307 -6.67 -18.83 -5.62
CA ILE A 307 -5.36 -19.07 -4.97
C ILE A 307 -5.44 -19.84 -3.66
N LYS A 308 -6.64 -20.25 -3.22
CA LYS A 308 -6.91 -20.88 -1.93
C LYS A 308 -6.02 -22.08 -1.63
N SER A 309 -5.73 -22.91 -2.64
CA SER A 309 -4.86 -24.08 -2.51
C SER A 309 -3.39 -23.74 -2.23
N GLN A 310 -2.98 -22.49 -2.45
CA GLN A 310 -1.62 -21.98 -2.25
C GLN A 310 -1.50 -21.13 -0.97
N LEU A 311 -2.61 -20.88 -0.27
CA LEU A 311 -2.69 -20.07 0.94
C LEU A 311 -2.88 -20.93 2.20
N PRO A 312 -2.43 -20.48 3.37
CA PRO A 312 -2.80 -21.09 4.65
C PRO A 312 -4.32 -21.17 4.83
N PRO A 313 -4.83 -22.10 5.64
CA PRO A 313 -6.26 -22.18 5.94
C PRO A 313 -6.82 -20.85 6.45
N ALA A 314 -7.96 -20.44 5.87
CA ALA A 314 -8.71 -19.28 6.33
C ALA A 314 -9.44 -19.58 7.65
N TYR A 315 -9.60 -18.56 8.50
CA TYR A 315 -10.34 -18.68 9.75
C TYR A 315 -11.86 -18.62 9.50
N ASN A 316 -12.62 -19.48 10.15
CA ASN A 316 -14.08 -19.56 10.08
C ASN A 316 -14.74 -18.57 11.05
N GLY A 317 -14.53 -17.28 10.80
CA GLY A 317 -15.10 -16.21 11.61
C GLY A 317 -14.11 -15.56 12.57
N LEU A 318 -14.55 -14.40 13.08
CA LEU A 318 -13.76 -13.60 14.03
C LEU A 318 -13.43 -14.38 15.29
N ILE A 319 -14.36 -15.21 15.81
CA ILE A 319 -14.13 -15.96 17.06
C ILE A 319 -12.93 -16.90 16.94
N GLU A 320 -12.80 -17.62 15.82
CA GLU A 320 -11.68 -18.52 15.59
C GLU A 320 -10.36 -17.74 15.49
N ALA A 321 -10.34 -16.65 14.73
CA ALA A 321 -9.17 -15.78 14.63
C ALA A 321 -8.74 -15.24 16.00
N TYR A 322 -9.69 -14.79 16.83
CA TYR A 322 -9.42 -14.21 18.15
C TYR A 322 -8.96 -15.24 19.20
N ARG A 323 -9.35 -16.52 19.05
CA ARG A 323 -8.82 -17.61 19.88
C ARG A 323 -7.32 -17.80 19.70
N GLU A 324 -6.76 -17.42 18.55
CA GLU A 324 -5.33 -17.41 18.30
C GLU A 324 -4.68 -16.06 18.65
N ILE A 325 -5.30 -14.94 18.24
CA ILE A 325 -4.74 -13.59 18.40
C ILE A 325 -4.55 -13.23 19.88
N ILE A 326 -5.54 -13.47 20.75
CA ILE A 326 -5.46 -13.04 22.15
C ILE A 326 -4.30 -13.75 22.89
N PRO A 327 -4.18 -15.09 22.86
CA PRO A 327 -3.03 -15.77 23.46
C PRO A 327 -1.70 -15.35 22.82
N ALA A 328 -1.67 -15.11 21.51
CA ALA A 328 -0.45 -14.69 20.83
C ALA A 328 0.04 -13.33 21.30
N LEU A 329 -0.84 -12.32 21.36
CA LEU A 329 -0.50 -10.99 21.87
C LEU A 329 -0.07 -11.02 23.34
N TRP A 330 -0.73 -11.84 24.17
CA TRP A 330 -0.33 -12.04 25.55
C TRP A 330 1.07 -12.64 25.66
N ARG A 331 1.40 -13.63 24.82
CA ARG A 331 2.74 -14.21 24.80
C ARG A 331 3.79 -13.22 24.29
N GLN A 332 3.48 -12.44 23.25
CA GLN A 332 4.35 -11.38 22.72
C GLN A 332 4.60 -10.24 23.72
N SER A 333 3.72 -10.03 24.70
CA SER A 333 3.96 -9.08 25.78
C SER A 333 5.09 -9.52 26.73
N LYS A 334 5.34 -10.83 26.82
CA LYS A 334 6.35 -11.44 27.70
C LYS A 334 7.60 -11.90 26.94
N ASP A 335 7.41 -12.41 25.73
CA ASP A 335 8.43 -12.91 24.83
C ASP A 335 8.28 -12.21 23.47
N PRO A 336 9.03 -11.12 23.22
CA PRO A 336 8.96 -10.38 21.96
C PRO A 336 9.32 -11.21 20.72
N THR A 337 10.03 -12.33 20.89
CA THR A 337 10.47 -13.19 19.78
C THR A 337 9.36 -14.11 19.29
N TYR A 338 8.33 -14.34 20.12
CA TYR A 338 7.22 -15.20 19.76
C TYR A 338 6.40 -14.63 18.60
N PHE A 339 6.01 -15.51 17.68
CA PHE A 339 4.96 -15.29 16.71
C PHE A 339 4.22 -16.60 16.50
N VAL A 340 3.00 -16.52 15.99
CA VAL A 340 2.25 -17.71 15.58
C VAL A 340 2.98 -18.36 14.41
N ASP A 341 3.46 -19.58 14.63
CA ASP A 341 4.07 -20.36 13.58
C ASP A 341 3.02 -20.75 12.54
N ARG A 342 3.38 -20.54 11.28
CA ARG A 342 2.55 -20.85 10.13
C ARG A 342 3.41 -21.62 9.17
N GLU A 343 3.19 -22.92 9.12
CA GLU A 343 3.84 -23.73 8.09
C GLU A 343 3.30 -23.29 6.72
N PRO A 344 4.15 -22.75 5.83
CA PRO A 344 3.71 -22.48 4.48
C PRO A 344 3.42 -23.82 3.81
N LEU A 345 2.19 -24.00 3.27
CA LEU A 345 1.74 -25.25 2.62
C LEU A 345 2.61 -25.67 1.43
N LEU A 346 3.37 -24.73 0.87
CA LEU A 346 4.32 -24.95 -0.21
C LEU A 346 5.66 -24.35 0.21
N PRO A 347 6.80 -25.03 -0.01
CA PRO A 347 8.10 -24.43 0.21
C PRO A 347 8.13 -23.14 -0.60
N THR A 348 8.25 -22.00 0.09
CA THR A 348 8.62 -20.74 -0.56
C THR A 348 9.93 -21.07 -1.26
N PRO A 349 10.00 -21.08 -2.61
CA PRO A 349 11.29 -21.21 -3.24
C PRO A 349 12.13 -20.09 -2.64
N ALA A 350 13.33 -20.40 -2.13
CA ALA A 350 14.28 -19.37 -1.80
C ALA A 350 14.57 -18.65 -3.12
N TRP A 351 13.79 -17.62 -3.42
CA TRP A 351 13.75 -17.02 -4.73
C TRP A 351 15.01 -16.18 -4.82
N THR A 352 16.06 -16.76 -5.38
CA THR A 352 17.33 -16.07 -5.50
C THR A 352 17.20 -15.02 -6.60
N LEU A 353 18.05 -13.98 -6.55
CA LEU A 353 18.20 -13.05 -7.69
C LEU A 353 18.46 -13.80 -9.02
N ALA A 354 19.02 -15.02 -8.95
CA ALA A 354 19.25 -15.89 -10.11
C ALA A 354 17.99 -16.65 -10.60
N ASP A 355 16.98 -16.79 -9.74
CA ASP A 355 15.66 -17.33 -10.11
C ASP A 355 14.76 -16.23 -10.71
N ALA A 356 14.96 -14.98 -10.27
CA ALA A 356 14.37 -13.79 -10.87
C ALA A 356 14.69 -13.59 -12.35
N GLN A 357 15.90 -13.98 -12.72
CA GLN A 357 16.37 -13.93 -14.09
C GLN A 357 15.89 -15.13 -14.92
N ARG A 358 15.44 -16.22 -14.27
CA ARG A 358 15.05 -17.49 -14.93
C ARG A 358 13.55 -17.72 -15.04
N ALA A 359 12.76 -17.23 -14.08
CA ALA A 359 11.33 -17.50 -14.02
C ALA A 359 10.54 -16.38 -14.73
N LYS A 360 9.95 -16.75 -15.89
CA LYS A 360 8.89 -16.04 -16.63
C LYS A 360 9.34 -14.89 -17.54
N SER A 361 9.86 -15.28 -18.70
CA SER A 361 9.41 -14.65 -19.94
C SER A 361 9.37 -15.70 -21.05
N ALA A 362 8.42 -15.55 -21.95
CA ALA A 362 8.68 -15.89 -23.34
C ALA A 362 9.82 -14.97 -23.80
N THR A 363 11.06 -15.30 -23.43
CA THR A 363 12.24 -14.53 -23.78
C THR A 363 12.36 -14.57 -25.29
N ALA A 364 12.35 -13.41 -25.95
CA ALA A 364 12.97 -13.31 -27.26
C ALA A 364 14.44 -13.67 -27.13
N GLY A 365 14.90 -14.56 -28.00
CA GLY A 365 16.25 -15.09 -27.97
C GLY A 365 17.28 -13.97 -28.01
N THR A 366 18.34 -14.16 -27.24
CA THR A 366 19.44 -13.22 -26.97
C THR A 366 20.38 -12.99 -28.18
N GLU A 367 19.99 -13.38 -29.39
CA GLU A 367 20.79 -13.19 -30.60
C GLU A 367 20.01 -12.33 -31.59
N THR A 368 20.20 -11.01 -31.49
CA THR A 368 19.57 -10.08 -32.39
C THR A 368 20.54 -9.58 -33.46
N GLN A 369 20.13 -9.68 -34.72
CA GLN A 369 20.78 -8.94 -35.80
C GLN A 369 20.62 -7.43 -35.53
N ILE A 370 21.73 -6.76 -35.25
CA ILE A 370 21.78 -5.30 -35.16
C ILE A 370 21.85 -4.77 -36.60
N SER A 371 20.80 -4.09 -37.06
CA SER A 371 20.93 -3.30 -38.28
C SER A 371 21.82 -2.08 -38.01
N GLY A 372 22.63 -1.68 -38.99
CA GLY A 372 23.64 -0.61 -38.84
C GLY A 372 23.08 0.78 -38.46
N ASP A 373 21.76 0.92 -38.36
CA ASP A 373 20.98 2.11 -38.07
C ASP A 373 20.49 2.22 -36.60
N GLY A 374 20.84 1.27 -35.73
CA GLY A 374 20.48 1.33 -34.30
C GLY A 374 19.13 0.67 -33.94
N TRP A 375 18.48 0.04 -34.92
CA TRP A 375 17.31 -0.81 -34.69
C TRP A 375 17.73 -2.24 -34.36
N VAL A 376 16.98 -2.85 -33.46
CA VAL A 376 17.22 -4.18 -32.93
C VAL A 376 15.91 -4.94 -32.99
N GLU A 377 15.93 -6.11 -33.60
CA GLU A 377 14.76 -6.97 -33.71
C GLU A 377 14.35 -7.53 -32.33
N VAL A 378 13.11 -7.28 -31.92
CA VAL A 378 12.57 -7.80 -30.65
C VAL A 378 12.07 -9.23 -30.84
N CYS A 379 11.08 -9.44 -31.70
CA CYS A 379 10.45 -10.74 -31.91
C CYS A 379 9.51 -10.74 -33.13
N PRO A 380 9.02 -11.91 -33.57
CA PRO A 380 7.83 -12.04 -34.41
C PRO A 380 6.62 -11.30 -33.81
N ALA A 381 5.89 -10.58 -34.66
CA ALA A 381 4.80 -9.70 -34.23
C ALA A 381 3.65 -10.44 -33.53
N ASP A 382 3.41 -11.69 -33.92
CA ASP A 382 2.38 -12.59 -33.36
C ASP A 382 2.73 -13.11 -31.95
N ARG A 383 3.99 -12.99 -31.53
CA ARG A 383 4.43 -13.41 -30.19
C ARG A 383 3.97 -12.45 -29.09
N LEU A 384 3.71 -11.19 -29.43
CA LEU A 384 3.15 -10.19 -28.53
C LEU A 384 1.67 -10.01 -28.87
N ALA A 385 0.78 -10.65 -28.10
CA ALA A 385 -0.66 -10.52 -28.32
C ALA A 385 -1.17 -9.12 -27.92
N ARG A 386 -2.39 -8.79 -28.34
CA ARG A 386 -3.04 -7.51 -27.98
C ARG A 386 -3.30 -7.42 -26.48
N GLY A 387 -3.14 -6.23 -25.92
CA GLY A 387 -3.29 -5.99 -24.48
C GLY A 387 -2.18 -6.64 -23.63
N GLU A 388 -1.02 -6.90 -24.23
CA GLU A 388 0.10 -7.55 -23.55
C GLU A 388 1.33 -6.65 -23.46
N VAL A 389 2.20 -7.02 -22.51
CA VAL A 389 3.54 -6.48 -22.34
C VAL A 389 4.54 -7.63 -22.37
N MET A 390 5.66 -7.42 -23.06
CA MET A 390 6.76 -8.36 -23.17
C MET A 390 8.06 -7.71 -22.70
N ARG A 391 8.85 -8.51 -21.98
CA ARG A 391 10.21 -8.13 -21.60
C ARG A 391 11.15 -8.31 -22.77
N PHE A 392 11.99 -7.30 -23.02
CA PHE A 392 13.09 -7.39 -23.95
C PHE A 392 14.36 -6.87 -23.28
N ASP A 393 15.42 -7.68 -23.27
CA ASP A 393 16.70 -7.30 -22.67
C ASP A 393 17.73 -7.10 -23.80
N HIS A 394 18.42 -5.96 -23.79
CA HIS A 394 19.48 -5.67 -24.76
C HIS A 394 20.66 -4.99 -24.06
N GLY A 395 21.84 -5.64 -24.10
CA GLY A 395 22.98 -5.26 -23.28
C GLY A 395 22.63 -5.33 -21.79
N ASN A 396 22.89 -4.25 -21.05
CA ASN A 396 22.54 -4.13 -19.62
C ASN A 396 21.19 -3.43 -19.38
N HIS A 397 20.39 -3.21 -20.43
CA HIS A 397 19.12 -2.50 -20.36
C HIS A 397 17.93 -3.46 -20.49
N VAL A 398 16.91 -3.22 -19.67
CA VAL A 398 15.65 -3.96 -19.66
C VAL A 398 14.57 -3.05 -20.22
N PHE A 399 13.84 -3.54 -21.22
CA PHE A 399 12.76 -2.84 -21.89
C PHE A 399 11.42 -3.56 -21.68
N ALA A 400 10.35 -2.79 -21.72
CA ALA A 400 8.99 -3.30 -21.82
C ALA A 400 8.41 -2.90 -23.18
N ILE A 401 7.98 -3.90 -23.94
CA ILE A 401 7.37 -3.76 -25.26
C ILE A 401 5.89 -4.04 -25.10
N TYR A 402 5.05 -3.10 -25.49
CA TYR A 402 3.61 -3.13 -25.30
C TYR A 402 2.91 -3.31 -26.63
N ARG A 403 1.79 -4.05 -26.65
CA ARG A 403 0.80 -3.98 -27.73
C ARG A 403 -0.55 -3.64 -27.15
N THR A 404 -1.12 -2.51 -27.57
CA THR A 404 -2.46 -2.07 -27.13
C THR A 404 -3.56 -2.97 -27.69
N GLU A 405 -4.78 -2.83 -27.17
CA GLU A 405 -5.95 -3.52 -27.73
C GLU A 405 -6.25 -3.10 -29.18
N ASP A 406 -5.90 -1.84 -29.53
CA ASP A 406 -5.99 -1.27 -30.87
C ASP A 406 -4.84 -1.71 -31.81
N ASN A 407 -4.02 -2.66 -31.37
CA ASN A 407 -2.90 -3.26 -32.11
C ASN A 407 -1.70 -2.34 -32.36
N GLU A 408 -1.59 -1.21 -31.66
CA GLU A 408 -0.43 -0.32 -31.72
C GLU A 408 0.70 -0.82 -30.79
N VAL A 409 1.96 -0.59 -31.19
CA VAL A 409 3.14 -1.01 -30.42
C VAL A 409 3.82 0.20 -29.77
N TYR A 410 4.24 0.03 -28.51
CA TYR A 410 4.99 1.04 -27.74
C TYR A 410 6.15 0.40 -26.99
N ALA A 411 7.15 1.20 -26.60
CA ALA A 411 8.30 0.71 -25.84
C ALA A 411 8.76 1.73 -24.79
N THR A 412 9.08 1.24 -23.59
CA THR A 412 9.65 2.03 -22.50
C THR A 412 10.80 1.31 -21.83
N ASP A 413 11.46 1.97 -20.88
CA ASP A 413 12.22 1.27 -19.85
C ASP A 413 11.33 0.20 -19.19
N GLY A 414 11.88 -0.98 -18.94
CA GLY A 414 11.14 -2.13 -18.45
C GLY A 414 11.01 -2.21 -16.93
N LEU A 415 11.68 -1.33 -16.19
CA LEU A 415 11.63 -1.28 -14.73
C LEU A 415 10.92 -0.01 -14.25
N CYS A 416 10.02 -0.17 -13.29
CA CYS A 416 9.31 0.94 -12.67
C CYS A 416 10.28 1.93 -12.01
N THR A 417 10.16 3.23 -12.31
CA THR A 417 11.02 4.28 -11.74
C THR A 417 10.85 4.49 -10.23
N HIS A 418 9.82 3.94 -9.61
CA HIS A 418 9.57 4.05 -8.17
C HIS A 418 10.36 3.03 -7.34
N ALA A 419 10.27 1.74 -7.68
CA ALA A 419 10.86 0.65 -6.88
C ALA A 419 11.47 -0.47 -7.74
N ARG A 420 11.83 -0.15 -8.99
CA ARG A 420 12.46 -1.06 -9.97
C ARG A 420 11.74 -2.37 -10.23
N ALA A 421 10.45 -2.46 -9.92
CA ALA A 421 9.62 -3.61 -10.24
C ALA A 421 9.52 -3.77 -11.77
N PRO A 422 9.64 -5.00 -12.32
CA PRO A 422 9.44 -5.23 -13.75
C PRO A 422 8.02 -4.84 -14.17
N LEU A 423 7.90 -3.92 -15.12
CA LEU A 423 6.60 -3.50 -15.67
C LEU A 423 5.95 -4.60 -16.50
N THR A 424 6.73 -5.59 -16.92
CA THR A 424 6.29 -6.75 -17.69
C THR A 424 5.42 -7.71 -16.88
N ASP A 425 5.48 -7.61 -15.55
CA ASP A 425 4.56 -8.31 -14.64
C ASP A 425 3.34 -7.44 -14.29
N GLY A 426 3.30 -6.20 -14.79
CA GLY A 426 2.22 -5.25 -14.63
C GLY A 426 1.03 -5.52 -15.55
N LEU A 427 0.03 -4.64 -15.45
CA LEU A 427 -1.18 -4.70 -16.26
C LEU A 427 -1.23 -3.51 -17.23
N LEU A 428 -1.38 -3.79 -18.52
CA LEU A 428 -1.65 -2.80 -19.54
C LEU A 428 -3.17 -2.59 -19.69
N ILE A 429 -3.64 -1.35 -19.52
CA ILE A 429 -5.04 -0.96 -19.73
C ILE A 429 -5.06 0.24 -20.70
N GLY A 430 -5.54 0.03 -21.93
CA GLY A 430 -5.44 1.05 -22.98
C GLY A 430 -3.98 1.42 -23.24
N THR A 431 -3.60 2.67 -22.94
CA THR A 431 -2.21 3.16 -23.01
C THR A 431 -1.53 3.26 -21.65
N LEU A 432 -2.18 2.81 -20.57
CA LEU A 432 -1.66 2.94 -19.21
C LEU A 432 -1.04 1.62 -18.74
N ILE A 433 0.26 1.64 -18.45
CA ILE A 433 0.92 0.53 -17.77
C ILE A 433 0.88 0.76 -16.27
N GLU A 434 0.27 -0.18 -15.55
CA GLU A 434 0.18 -0.17 -14.11
C GLU A 434 1.24 -1.09 -13.50
N CYS A 435 2.11 -0.52 -12.66
CA CYS A 435 3.16 -1.25 -11.97
C CYS A 435 2.56 -2.34 -11.07
N PRO A 436 3.06 -3.58 -11.13
CA PRO A 436 2.51 -4.69 -10.35
C PRO A 436 2.72 -4.54 -8.86
N LYS A 437 3.69 -3.72 -8.44
CA LYS A 437 4.09 -3.60 -7.04
C LYS A 437 3.24 -2.61 -6.24
N HIS A 438 3.19 -1.35 -6.68
CA HIS A 438 2.49 -0.27 -5.95
C HIS A 438 1.55 0.54 -6.83
N ASN A 439 1.28 0.03 -8.03
CA ASN A 439 0.18 0.49 -8.87
C ASN A 439 0.31 1.93 -9.36
N GLY A 440 1.54 2.43 -9.33
CA GLY A 440 1.90 3.61 -10.09
C GLY A 440 1.65 3.36 -11.56
N ARG A 441 1.04 4.34 -12.23
CA ARG A 441 0.71 4.26 -13.65
C ARG A 441 1.58 5.18 -14.45
N PHE A 442 1.98 4.70 -15.62
CA PHE A 442 2.59 5.50 -16.65
C PHE A 442 1.74 5.45 -17.91
N ASP A 443 1.71 6.54 -18.68
CA ASP A 443 1.26 6.46 -20.06
C ASP A 443 2.42 5.95 -20.93
N ILE A 444 2.23 4.86 -21.66
CA ILE A 444 3.30 4.23 -22.46
C ILE A 444 3.70 5.05 -23.68
N ARG A 445 2.88 6.04 -24.07
CA ARG A 445 3.12 6.87 -25.26
C ARG A 445 4.23 7.89 -25.05
N ASP A 446 4.27 8.48 -23.85
CA ASP A 446 5.19 9.55 -23.49
C ASP A 446 5.94 9.30 -22.17
N GLY A 447 5.65 8.20 -21.49
CA GLY A 447 6.25 7.81 -20.21
C GLY A 447 5.74 8.58 -19.00
N SER A 448 4.79 9.51 -19.16
CA SER A 448 4.32 10.40 -18.10
C SER A 448 3.69 9.66 -16.91
N CYS A 449 3.93 10.14 -15.69
CA CYS A 449 3.35 9.56 -14.48
C CYS A 449 1.87 9.95 -14.34
N GLN A 450 0.99 8.97 -14.55
CA GLN A 450 -0.46 9.17 -14.49
C GLN A 450 -1.02 8.90 -13.08
N ARG A 451 -0.32 8.09 -12.29
CA ARG A 451 -0.79 7.75 -10.94
C ARG A 451 0.35 7.48 -9.99
N ARG A 452 0.21 7.99 -8.77
CA ARG A 452 1.13 7.71 -7.66
C ARG A 452 1.22 6.22 -7.34
N PRO A 453 2.36 5.74 -6.82
CA PRO A 453 3.46 6.54 -6.25
C PRO A 453 4.55 6.98 -7.23
N VAL A 454 4.43 6.63 -8.52
CA VAL A 454 5.43 7.02 -9.52
C VAL A 454 5.43 8.53 -9.77
N ARG A 455 6.63 9.07 -9.99
CA ARG A 455 6.91 10.51 -10.07
C ARG A 455 7.91 10.88 -11.16
N VAL A 456 8.80 9.95 -11.46
CA VAL A 456 9.80 10.10 -12.52
C VAL A 456 9.23 9.40 -13.75
N PRO A 457 9.03 10.09 -14.89
CA PRO A 457 8.49 9.47 -16.09
C PRO A 457 9.42 8.36 -16.59
N LEU A 458 8.85 7.37 -17.28
CA LEU A 458 9.63 6.38 -18.00
C LEU A 458 10.27 7.02 -19.23
N ARG A 459 11.45 6.54 -19.63
CA ARG A 459 11.94 6.82 -20.97
C ARG A 459 11.15 5.99 -21.97
N THR A 460 10.76 6.60 -23.08
CA THR A 460 10.12 5.94 -24.23
C THR A 460 11.12 5.75 -25.35
N TYR A 461 10.92 4.70 -26.15
CA TYR A 461 11.76 4.36 -27.29
C TYR A 461 10.89 4.20 -28.54
N ALA A 462 11.46 4.53 -29.70
CA ALA A 462 10.77 4.27 -30.96
C ALA A 462 10.70 2.75 -31.17
N VAL A 463 9.50 2.27 -31.49
CA VAL A 463 9.24 0.87 -31.82
C VAL A 463 8.41 0.84 -33.10
N ARG A 464 8.65 -0.15 -33.96
CA ARG A 464 7.88 -0.33 -35.19
C ARG A 464 7.61 -1.81 -35.44
N GLU A 465 6.51 -2.08 -36.10
CA GLU A 465 6.23 -3.38 -36.69
C GLU A 465 6.49 -3.29 -38.19
N SER A 466 7.42 -4.10 -38.70
CA SER A 466 7.78 -4.15 -40.13
C SER A 466 8.13 -5.57 -40.52
N GLU A 467 7.64 -6.02 -41.67
CA GLU A 467 7.89 -7.38 -42.20
C GLU A 467 7.48 -8.50 -41.23
N GLY A 468 6.39 -8.29 -40.46
CA GLY A 468 5.91 -9.26 -39.46
C GLY A 468 6.79 -9.38 -38.22
N ARG A 469 7.71 -8.45 -38.00
CA ARG A 469 8.62 -8.39 -36.84
C ARG A 469 8.48 -7.07 -36.10
N ILE A 470 8.68 -7.10 -34.79
CA ILE A 470 8.77 -5.90 -33.95
C ILE A 470 10.24 -5.49 -33.85
N TRP A 471 10.51 -4.21 -34.05
CA TRP A 471 11.84 -3.61 -33.99
C TRP A 471 11.87 -2.47 -32.97
N LEU A 472 12.94 -2.39 -32.20
CA LEU A 472 13.19 -1.36 -31.19
C LEU A 472 14.39 -0.51 -31.57
N ASP A 473 14.26 0.81 -31.49
CA ASP A 473 15.38 1.73 -31.64
C ASP A 473 16.14 1.89 -30.31
N VAL A 474 17.37 1.37 -30.26
CA VAL A 474 18.26 1.45 -29.10
C VAL A 474 19.34 2.53 -29.26
N SER A 475 19.33 3.30 -30.35
CA SER A 475 20.27 4.40 -30.57
C SER A 475 20.30 5.45 -29.44
N PRO A 476 19.19 5.76 -28.72
CA PRO A 476 19.23 6.69 -27.60
C PRO A 476 20.13 6.23 -26.43
N LEU A 477 20.45 4.94 -26.32
CA LEU A 477 21.39 4.43 -25.30
C LEU A 477 22.85 4.79 -25.61
N LYS A 478 23.22 4.92 -26.89
CA LYS A 478 24.60 5.22 -27.32
C LYS A 478 24.98 6.67 -27.05
N GLU A 479 24.03 7.59 -27.16
CA GLU A 479 24.25 9.02 -26.85
C GLU A 479 24.54 9.24 -25.35
N GLU A 480 23.92 8.45 -24.49
CA GLU A 480 24.08 8.53 -23.04
C GLU A 480 25.43 7.99 -22.56
N GLN A 481 25.93 6.92 -23.20
CA GLN A 481 27.28 6.41 -22.98
C GLN A 481 28.35 7.40 -23.45
N LYS A 482 28.13 8.08 -24.59
CA LYS A 482 29.02 9.15 -25.07
C LYS A 482 29.03 10.38 -24.14
N GLY A 483 27.88 10.74 -23.56
CA GLY A 483 27.77 11.83 -22.58
C GLY A 483 28.48 11.53 -21.26
N ARG A 484 28.45 10.27 -20.79
CA ARG A 484 29.20 9.81 -19.62
C ARG A 484 30.70 9.67 -19.85
N SER A 485 31.12 9.22 -21.04
CA SER A 485 32.56 9.14 -21.39
C SER A 485 33.18 10.49 -21.72
N GLY A 486 32.37 11.53 -21.98
CA GLY A 486 32.81 12.89 -22.30
C GLY A 486 32.94 13.84 -21.10
N SER A 487 32.56 13.40 -19.89
CA SER A 487 32.64 14.21 -18.65
C SER A 487 33.75 13.76 -17.69
N GLU A 488 34.65 12.86 -18.11
CA GLU A 488 35.84 12.48 -17.33
C GLU A 488 37.03 13.39 -17.65
N THR A 489 36.87 14.71 -17.49
CA THR A 489 37.97 15.62 -17.16
C THR A 489 37.45 16.79 -16.35
N GLU A 490 37.90 16.83 -15.09
CA GLU A 490 37.95 17.96 -14.16
C GLU A 490 36.64 18.52 -13.57
N ASN A 491 36.49 18.26 -12.26
CA ASN A 491 35.66 18.94 -11.26
C ASN A 491 34.14 18.67 -11.26
N ALA A 492 33.76 17.47 -10.79
CA ALA A 492 32.51 17.26 -10.06
C ALA A 492 32.80 17.23 -8.55
N PRO A 493 32.08 17.99 -7.70
CA PRO A 493 32.28 17.92 -6.25
C PRO A 493 31.82 16.56 -5.73
N VAL A 494 32.71 15.93 -4.97
CA VAL A 494 32.38 14.78 -4.13
C VAL A 494 31.28 15.24 -3.17
N LEU A 495 30.05 14.72 -3.35
CA LEU A 495 29.06 14.76 -2.28
C LEU A 495 29.55 13.79 -1.20
N GLU A 496 30.37 14.33 -0.32
CA GLU A 496 30.84 13.71 0.89
C GLU A 496 29.61 13.38 1.75
N ASN A 497 29.36 12.08 1.91
CA ASN A 497 28.48 11.56 2.93
C ASN A 497 28.86 12.20 4.26
N GLN A 498 28.03 13.10 4.77
CA GLN A 498 28.14 13.59 6.13
C GLN A 498 27.90 12.41 7.08
N ARG A 499 28.99 11.75 7.45
CA ARG A 499 29.11 11.00 8.69
C ARG A 499 28.99 12.02 9.81
N THR A 500 27.81 12.12 10.42
CA THR A 500 27.72 12.71 11.75
C THR A 500 28.33 11.71 12.73
N GLU A 501 29.54 11.99 13.20
CA GLU A 501 30.11 11.32 14.37
C GLU A 501 29.21 11.53 15.59
N PRO A 502 29.05 10.53 16.47
CA PRO A 502 28.36 10.72 17.74
C PRO A 502 29.23 11.60 18.65
N ALA A 503 28.69 12.73 19.08
CA ALA A 503 29.27 13.51 20.16
C ALA A 503 29.38 12.64 21.41
N GLN A 504 30.61 12.35 21.83
CA GLN A 504 30.91 11.84 23.16
C GLN A 504 30.71 12.97 24.17
N GLU A 505 29.67 12.89 24.98
CA GLU A 505 29.64 13.65 26.25
C GLU A 505 30.60 12.98 27.23
N PRO A 506 31.50 13.74 27.88
CA PRO A 506 32.32 13.20 28.96
C PRO A 506 31.48 13.03 30.23
N LEU A 507 31.60 11.83 30.81
CA LEU A 507 31.22 11.53 32.19
C LEU A 507 31.73 12.60 33.16
N GLN A 508 30.80 13.30 33.82
CA GLN A 508 30.86 13.64 35.26
C GLN A 508 29.46 13.61 35.85
#